data_AF-D9PMX7-F1
#
_entry.id   AF-D9PMX7-F1
#
_cell.length_a   1.000
_cell.length_b   1.000
_cell.length_c   1.000
_cell.angle_alpha   90.00
_cell.angle_beta   90.00
_cell.angle_gamma   90.00
#
_symmetry.space_group_name_H-M   'P 1'
#
loop_
_entity.id
_entity.type
_entity.pdbx_description
1 polymer ?
#
loop_
_entity_poly.entity_id
_entity_poly.type
_entity_poly.pdbx_seq_one_letter_code
_entity_poly.pdbx_strand_id
1 'polypeptide(L)'
;MTGANLAVVFNATTGGIDLLEASSSTISVQLGNDAQVSAASAAVRWNATVDPQSGRVLEVAGESYTFGADLVAGLQQVSLTGATVRLADFFAATGNFAFRRDSATVLLAADNASTVGVDESVAGVLVDRLTLGASGLDVSVGIAGGPGLLMTGGKFALAMMTARSDVTRTWTSLQASATGVSLVNVPDIEVRGSNLSVTVNRAGSAADSVVDYAVARTVLAVPLGGSQTLTLDMAGSSGALLRASGNLTLNAFGWSRSAAVLRSRRARGR
;
A
#
# COMPACT_ATOMS: atom_id res chain seq x y z
N MET A 1 25.84 1.54 17.40
CA MET A 1 24.68 1.83 16.54
C MET A 1 24.73 3.32 16.22
N THR A 2 25.31 3.70 15.09
CA THR A 2 25.32 5.10 14.62
C THR A 2 24.17 5.28 13.64
N GLY A 3 23.25 6.20 13.93
CA GLY A 3 22.15 6.56 13.02
C GLY A 3 20.77 5.96 13.32
N ALA A 4 20.53 5.49 14.56
CA ALA A 4 19.17 5.17 15.02
C ALA A 4 18.69 6.26 16.00
N ASN A 5 17.49 6.79 15.78
CA ASN A 5 16.85 7.76 16.67
C ASN A 5 15.61 7.13 17.31
N LEU A 6 15.34 7.46 18.57
CA LEU A 6 14.15 7.02 19.30
C LEU A 6 13.64 8.18 20.17
N ALA A 7 12.38 8.55 19.97
CA ALA A 7 11.63 9.43 20.86
C ALA A 7 10.32 8.74 21.23
N VAL A 8 10.01 8.69 22.53
CA VAL A 8 8.82 8.04 23.06
C VAL A 8 8.18 8.89 24.15
N VAL A 9 6.85 8.98 24.12
CA VAL A 9 6.03 9.57 25.18
C VAL A 9 5.06 8.51 25.66
N PHE A 10 5.09 8.21 26.95
CA PHE A 10 4.17 7.28 27.58
C PHE A 10 2.96 8.01 28.15
N ASN A 11 1.81 7.34 28.08
CA ASN A 11 0.61 7.75 28.76
C ASN A 11 0.81 7.61 30.28
N ALA A 12 0.68 8.70 31.02
CA ALA A 12 0.91 8.70 32.46
C ALA A 12 -0.07 7.82 33.25
N THR A 13 -1.26 7.57 32.71
CA THR A 13 -2.32 6.80 33.38
C THR A 13 -2.23 5.31 33.03
N THR A 14 -2.08 4.99 31.74
CA THR A 14 -2.14 3.59 31.27
C THR A 14 -0.76 2.94 31.11
N GLY A 15 0.32 3.72 31.10
CA GLY A 15 1.67 3.25 30.77
C GLY A 15 1.85 2.87 29.29
N GLY A 16 0.82 3.05 28.46
CA GLY A 16 0.88 2.81 27.01
C GLY A 16 1.73 3.85 26.28
N ILE A 17 2.04 3.60 25.02
CA ILE A 17 2.75 4.56 24.16
C ILE A 17 1.73 5.54 23.55
N ASP A 18 1.82 6.81 23.95
CA ASP A 18 1.05 7.90 23.32
C ASP A 18 1.73 8.36 22.02
N LEU A 19 3.05 8.58 22.07
CA LEU A 19 3.84 8.96 20.90
C LEU A 19 5.09 8.11 20.79
N LEU A 20 5.43 7.74 19.55
CA LEU A 20 6.69 7.11 19.22
C LEU A 20 7.14 7.54 17.83
N GLU A 21 8.36 8.04 17.73
CA GLU A 21 9.08 8.09 16.47
C GLU A 21 10.42 7.38 16.63
N ALA A 22 10.68 6.44 15.73
CA ALA A 22 11.93 5.69 15.73
C ALA A 22 12.44 5.55 14.31
N SER A 23 13.75 5.57 14.12
CA SER A 23 14.39 5.26 12.86
C SER A 23 15.62 4.38 13.06
N SER A 24 15.92 3.54 12.08
CA SER A 24 17.15 2.74 12.02
C SER A 24 17.74 2.78 10.63
N SER A 25 19.07 2.76 10.56
CA SER A 25 19.87 2.70 9.33
C SER A 25 20.17 1.28 8.86
N THR A 26 19.71 0.25 9.57
CA THR A 26 19.71 -1.15 9.11
C THR A 26 18.67 -1.96 9.88
N ILE A 27 18.03 -2.91 9.20
CA ILE A 27 17.31 -4.02 9.85
C ILE A 27 17.72 -5.31 9.17
N SER A 28 17.95 -6.36 9.94
CA SER A 28 18.13 -7.72 9.42
C SER A 28 17.53 -8.73 10.39
N VAL A 29 16.66 -9.59 9.87
CA VAL A 29 16.06 -10.72 10.56
C VAL A 29 16.34 -11.97 9.74
N GLN A 30 16.92 -12.98 10.38
CA GLN A 30 17.13 -14.30 9.81
C GLN A 30 16.21 -15.28 10.53
N LEU A 31 15.36 -15.97 9.79
CA LEU A 31 14.40 -16.96 10.28
C LEU A 31 14.84 -18.35 9.80
N GLY A 32 15.59 -19.05 10.65
CA GLY A 32 16.23 -20.32 10.27
C GLY A 32 17.29 -20.12 9.18
N ASN A 33 17.51 -21.13 8.35
CA ASN A 33 18.51 -21.05 7.27
C ASN A 33 17.94 -20.48 5.97
N ASP A 34 16.61 -20.54 5.80
CA ASP A 34 15.98 -20.32 4.51
C ASP A 34 15.39 -18.92 4.36
N ALA A 35 14.94 -18.28 5.42
CA ALA A 35 14.23 -17.00 5.31
C ALA A 35 15.07 -15.84 5.84
N GLN A 36 15.29 -14.83 4.99
CA GLN A 36 15.96 -13.60 5.36
C GLN A 36 15.07 -12.40 5.02
N VAL A 37 14.95 -11.47 5.96
CA VAL A 37 14.33 -10.17 5.74
C VAL A 37 15.30 -9.09 6.18
N SER A 38 15.55 -8.10 5.35
CA SER A 38 16.37 -6.94 5.71
C SER A 38 15.81 -5.65 5.13
N ALA A 39 16.31 -4.51 5.60
CA ALA A 39 16.06 -3.20 5.00
C ALA A 39 17.23 -2.27 5.23
N ALA A 40 17.50 -1.40 4.25
CA ALA A 40 18.50 -0.35 4.36
C ALA A 40 18.09 0.71 5.39
N SER A 41 16.80 0.96 5.58
CA SER A 41 16.33 1.72 6.72
C SER A 41 14.90 1.36 7.08
N ALA A 42 14.54 1.66 8.32
CA ALA A 42 13.17 1.55 8.79
C ALA A 42 12.81 2.76 9.63
N ALA A 43 11.55 3.16 9.59
CA ALA A 43 11.02 4.17 10.49
C ALA A 43 9.64 3.74 11.02
N VAL A 44 9.38 4.11 12.27
CA VAL A 44 8.08 3.98 12.93
C VAL A 44 7.62 5.37 13.32
N ARG A 45 6.37 5.69 13.05
CA ARG A 45 5.70 6.92 13.50
C ARG A 45 4.36 6.54 14.11
N TRP A 46 4.12 6.99 15.33
CA TRP A 46 2.98 6.56 16.13
C TRP A 46 2.42 7.71 16.93
N ASN A 47 1.12 7.93 16.81
CA ASN A 47 0.32 8.83 17.62
C ASN A 47 -0.97 8.10 18.01
N ALA A 48 -1.05 7.64 19.24
CA ALA A 48 -2.26 7.02 19.80
C ALA A 48 -3.25 8.05 20.39
N THR A 49 -2.91 9.33 20.37
CA THR A 49 -3.76 10.39 20.92
C THR A 49 -4.86 10.78 19.92
N VAL A 50 -5.88 11.47 20.45
CA VAL A 50 -7.02 11.98 19.66
C VAL A 50 -6.70 13.29 18.93
N ASP A 51 -5.56 13.90 19.25
CA ASP A 51 -5.13 15.18 18.69
C ASP A 51 -3.88 15.01 17.80
N PRO A 52 -3.72 15.83 16.76
CA PRO A 52 -2.45 15.91 16.04
C PRO A 52 -1.31 16.33 16.98
N GLN A 53 -0.12 15.74 16.81
CA GLN A 53 1.08 16.02 17.62
C GLN A 53 2.27 16.45 16.74
N SER A 54 1.99 16.90 15.52
CA SER A 54 2.99 17.37 14.56
C SER A 54 3.84 18.49 15.14
N GLY A 55 5.16 18.41 15.01
CA GLY A 55 6.08 19.44 15.46
C GLY A 55 6.21 19.58 16.99
N ARG A 56 5.60 18.66 17.76
CA ARG A 56 5.77 18.64 19.22
C ARG A 56 7.25 18.49 19.56
N VAL A 57 7.74 19.35 20.45
CA VAL A 57 9.10 19.25 21.00
C VAL A 57 9.05 18.45 22.29
N LEU A 58 9.93 17.45 22.39
CA LEU A 58 10.21 16.69 23.60
C LEU A 58 11.58 17.10 24.10
N GLU A 59 11.64 17.68 25.30
CA GLU A 59 12.90 18.03 25.96
C GLU A 59 13.15 17.10 27.14
N VAL A 60 14.30 16.43 27.15
CA VAL A 60 14.72 15.54 28.23
C VAL A 60 16.20 15.78 28.53
N ALA A 61 16.50 16.12 29.78
CA ALA A 61 17.88 16.33 30.24
C ALA A 61 18.71 17.31 29.38
N GLY A 62 18.06 18.32 28.80
CA GLY A 62 18.71 19.34 27.94
C GLY A 62 18.82 18.96 26.46
N GLU A 63 18.45 17.74 26.09
CA GLU A 63 18.31 17.31 24.70
C GLU A 63 16.89 17.57 24.21
N SER A 64 16.75 18.00 22.95
CA SER A 64 15.44 18.21 22.33
C SER A 64 15.24 17.29 21.12
N TYR A 65 14.02 16.78 20.97
CA TYR A 65 13.55 16.06 19.81
C TYR A 65 12.24 16.67 19.32
N THR A 66 12.15 16.98 18.03
CA THR A 66 10.92 17.49 17.42
C THR A 66 10.25 16.38 16.62
N PHE A 67 9.04 16.00 17.02
CA PHE A 67 8.22 15.05 16.27
C PHE A 67 7.92 15.57 14.86
N GLY A 68 8.01 14.68 13.87
CA GLY A 68 7.88 15.03 12.46
C GLY A 68 6.53 15.66 12.10
N ALA A 69 6.49 16.39 10.97
CA ALA A 69 5.26 16.92 10.40
C ALA A 69 4.26 15.80 10.05
N ASP A 70 2.97 16.11 10.03
CA ASP A 70 1.89 15.16 9.73
C ASP A 70 1.77 13.98 10.72
N LEU A 71 2.16 14.17 11.97
CA LEU A 71 1.87 13.24 13.07
C LEU A 71 0.40 13.42 13.52
N VAL A 72 -0.53 13.13 12.62
CA VAL A 72 -1.98 13.29 12.82
C VAL A 72 -2.51 12.36 13.91
N ALA A 73 -3.69 12.67 14.45
CA ALA A 73 -4.37 11.86 15.45
C ALA A 73 -4.54 10.40 14.97
N GLY A 74 -4.26 9.44 15.84
CA GLY A 74 -4.41 8.00 15.54
C GLY A 74 -3.43 7.43 14.50
N LEU A 75 -2.43 8.20 14.02
CA LEU A 75 -1.48 7.72 13.03
C LEU A 75 -0.65 6.55 13.58
N GLN A 76 -0.60 5.45 12.85
CA GLN A 76 0.35 4.36 13.09
C GLN A 76 0.99 4.00 11.75
N GLN A 77 2.28 4.25 11.60
CA GLN A 77 2.98 4.06 10.34
C GLN A 77 4.31 3.34 10.56
N VAL A 78 4.59 2.38 9.68
CA VAL A 78 5.91 1.76 9.52
C VAL A 78 6.33 1.94 8.07
N SER A 79 7.55 2.40 7.84
CA SER A 79 8.15 2.44 6.51
C SER A 79 9.47 1.69 6.48
N LEU A 80 9.73 1.01 5.37
CA LEU A 80 10.96 0.30 5.07
C LEU A 80 11.50 0.83 3.74
N THR A 81 12.80 1.12 3.70
CA THR A 81 13.50 1.53 2.48
C THR A 81 14.54 0.48 2.11
N GLY A 82 14.59 0.09 0.84
CA GLY A 82 15.50 -0.94 0.36
C GLY A 82 15.30 -2.27 1.08
N ALA A 83 14.05 -2.63 1.37
CA ALA A 83 13.72 -3.91 1.97
C ALA A 83 14.08 -5.04 1.01
N THR A 84 14.60 -6.13 1.55
CA THR A 84 14.87 -7.38 0.84
C THR A 84 14.19 -8.51 1.60
N VAL A 85 13.45 -9.36 0.91
CA VAL A 85 12.91 -10.62 1.42
C VAL A 85 13.48 -11.73 0.54
N ARG A 86 14.09 -12.75 1.15
CA ARG A 86 14.60 -13.93 0.46
C ARG A 86 14.07 -15.18 1.14
N LEU A 87 13.60 -16.13 0.35
CA LEU A 87 13.24 -17.48 0.80
C LEU A 87 14.05 -18.47 -0.02
N ALA A 88 14.98 -19.14 0.67
CA ALA A 88 16.03 -19.98 0.15
C ALA A 88 16.66 -19.35 -1.12
N ASP A 89 16.76 -20.14 -2.17
CA ASP A 89 17.31 -19.76 -3.47
C ASP A 89 16.22 -19.55 -4.54
N PHE A 90 14.95 -19.74 -4.18
CA PHE A 90 13.85 -19.75 -5.15
C PHE A 90 12.98 -18.51 -5.16
N PHE A 91 13.02 -17.67 -4.13
CA PHE A 91 12.25 -16.43 -4.06
C PHE A 91 13.11 -15.29 -3.51
N ALA A 92 13.09 -14.17 -4.22
CA ALA A 92 13.60 -12.91 -3.71
C ALA A 92 12.68 -11.77 -4.12
N ALA A 93 12.49 -10.81 -3.22
CA ALA A 93 11.81 -9.56 -3.49
C ALA A 93 12.60 -8.40 -2.89
N THR A 94 12.71 -7.30 -3.61
CA THR A 94 13.32 -6.06 -3.11
C THR A 94 12.39 -4.89 -3.36
N GLY A 95 12.39 -3.90 -2.47
CA GLY A 95 11.62 -2.67 -2.69
C GLY A 95 11.46 -1.84 -1.43
N ASN A 96 10.74 -0.73 -1.56
CA ASN A 96 10.31 0.06 -0.41
C ASN A 96 8.89 -0.33 -0.04
N PHE A 97 8.58 -0.28 1.25
CA PHE A 97 7.24 -0.60 1.76
C PHE A 97 6.81 0.43 2.79
N ALA A 98 5.52 0.72 2.84
CA ALA A 98 4.93 1.41 3.96
C ALA A 98 3.57 0.81 4.33
N PHE A 99 3.34 0.77 5.62
CA PHE A 99 2.09 0.39 6.26
C PHE A 99 1.61 1.60 7.04
N ARG A 100 0.39 2.05 6.81
CA ARG A 100 -0.19 3.16 7.57
C ARG A 100 -1.62 2.85 7.96
N ARG A 101 -1.92 2.97 9.25
CA ARG A 101 -3.25 3.04 9.80
C ARG A 101 -3.53 4.47 10.25
N ASP A 102 -4.70 4.96 9.89
CA ASP A 102 -5.21 6.27 10.29
C ASP A 102 -6.73 6.31 10.11
N SER A 103 -7.32 7.48 10.29
CA SER A 103 -8.75 7.69 10.04
C SER A 103 -8.93 8.91 9.16
N ALA A 104 -9.92 8.85 8.28
CA ALA A 104 -10.20 9.92 7.34
C ALA A 104 -11.67 9.89 6.94
N THR A 105 -12.19 11.02 6.50
CA THR A 105 -13.49 11.07 5.81
C THR A 105 -13.28 10.78 4.33
N VAL A 106 -14.09 9.87 3.76
CA VAL A 106 -14.10 9.55 2.33
C VAL A 106 -15.45 9.89 1.72
N LEU A 107 -15.45 10.41 0.50
CA LEU A 107 -16.65 10.71 -0.26
C LEU A 107 -16.99 9.51 -1.16
N LEU A 108 -18.26 9.09 -1.13
CA LEU A 108 -18.73 7.99 -1.96
C LEU A 108 -19.23 8.50 -3.33
N ALA A 109 -19.32 7.60 -4.30
CA ALA A 109 -19.75 7.91 -5.66
C ALA A 109 -21.20 8.39 -5.76
N ALA A 110 -22.05 7.94 -4.83
CA ALA A 110 -23.44 8.34 -4.73
C ALA A 110 -23.96 8.12 -3.30
N ASP A 111 -25.03 8.81 -2.97
CA ASP A 111 -25.83 8.61 -1.76
C ASP A 111 -26.33 7.16 -1.64
N ASN A 112 -26.34 6.63 -0.43
CA ASN A 112 -26.95 5.34 -0.14
C ASN A 112 -28.38 5.56 0.39
N ALA A 113 -29.40 5.18 -0.38
CA ALA A 113 -30.80 5.38 0.01
C ALA A 113 -31.22 4.71 1.35
N SER A 114 -30.41 3.80 1.90
CA SER A 114 -30.66 3.19 3.22
C SER A 114 -30.18 4.04 4.40
N THR A 115 -29.30 5.03 4.18
CA THR A 115 -28.79 5.94 5.22
C THR A 115 -29.61 7.23 5.25
N VAL A 116 -30.69 7.19 6.04
CA VAL A 116 -31.62 8.31 6.15
C VAL A 116 -30.95 9.56 6.71
N GLY A 117 -31.03 10.66 5.97
CA GLY A 117 -30.65 11.99 6.46
C GLY A 117 -29.17 12.36 6.29
N VAL A 118 -28.37 11.53 5.61
CA VAL A 118 -26.96 11.83 5.31
C VAL A 118 -26.66 11.42 3.87
N ASP A 119 -26.22 12.36 3.03
CA ASP A 119 -25.71 12.08 1.69
C ASP A 119 -24.20 11.83 1.75
N GLU A 120 -23.76 10.57 1.63
CA GLU A 120 -22.32 10.23 1.68
C GLU A 120 -21.51 10.75 0.48
N SER A 121 -22.18 11.15 -0.61
CA SER A 121 -21.49 11.80 -1.72
C SER A 121 -21.10 13.24 -1.38
N VAL A 122 -21.72 13.86 -0.37
CA VAL A 122 -21.42 15.24 0.04
C VAL A 122 -20.78 15.30 1.43
N ALA A 123 -21.40 14.68 2.43
CA ALA A 123 -20.92 14.69 3.81
C ALA A 123 -19.75 13.72 4.03
N GLY A 124 -19.69 12.65 3.23
CA GLY A 124 -18.70 11.60 3.36
C GLY A 124 -18.93 10.67 4.56
N VAL A 125 -18.09 9.64 4.63
CA VAL A 125 -18.09 8.63 5.68
C VAL A 125 -16.77 8.68 6.42
N LEU A 126 -16.81 8.81 7.75
CA LEU A 126 -15.63 8.65 8.58
C LEU A 126 -15.25 7.16 8.65
N VAL A 127 -14.04 6.84 8.18
CA VAL A 127 -13.53 5.47 8.13
C VAL A 127 -12.26 5.31 8.95
N ASP A 128 -12.08 4.13 9.52
CA ASP A 128 -10.77 3.63 9.88
C ASP A 128 -10.13 3.00 8.65
N ARG A 129 -8.91 3.44 8.34
CA ARG A 129 -8.20 3.07 7.12
C ARG A 129 -6.90 2.36 7.45
N LEU A 130 -6.65 1.27 6.75
CA LEU A 130 -5.36 0.58 6.68
C LEU A 130 -4.87 0.63 5.23
N THR A 131 -3.69 1.22 5.03
CA THR A 131 -3.02 1.30 3.73
C THR A 131 -1.71 0.54 3.72
N LEU A 132 -1.46 -0.12 2.60
CA LEU A 132 -0.20 -0.79 2.30
C LEU A 132 0.28 -0.26 0.95
N GLY A 133 1.53 0.19 0.88
CA GLY A 133 2.11 0.65 -0.36
C GLY A 133 3.51 0.12 -0.57
N ALA A 134 3.88 -0.07 -1.83
CA ALA A 134 5.24 -0.42 -2.21
C ALA A 134 5.66 0.32 -3.48
N SER A 135 6.97 0.54 -3.60
CA SER A 135 7.59 1.14 -4.78
C SER A 135 8.95 0.50 -5.06
N GLY A 136 9.34 0.47 -6.34
CA GLY A 136 10.59 -0.16 -6.76
C GLY A 136 10.62 -1.65 -6.44
N LEU A 137 9.45 -2.31 -6.54
CA LEU A 137 9.29 -3.72 -6.22
C LEU A 137 9.83 -4.57 -7.37
N ASP A 138 10.95 -5.23 -7.15
CA ASP A 138 11.48 -6.26 -8.03
C ASP A 138 11.30 -7.62 -7.36
N VAL A 139 10.84 -8.62 -8.11
CA VAL A 139 10.55 -9.97 -7.59
C VAL A 139 11.12 -11.00 -8.54
N SER A 140 11.88 -11.96 -8.02
CA SER A 140 12.29 -13.15 -8.74
C SER A 140 11.75 -14.39 -8.05
N VAL A 141 11.13 -15.28 -8.81
CA VAL A 141 10.65 -16.59 -8.35
C VAL A 141 11.14 -17.64 -9.33
N GLY A 142 11.76 -18.72 -8.89
CA GLY A 142 12.25 -19.76 -9.81
C GLY A 142 13.21 -20.73 -9.17
N ILE A 143 13.83 -21.58 -9.96
CA ILE A 143 14.88 -22.48 -9.48
C ILE A 143 16.24 -21.80 -9.67
N ALA A 144 17.14 -21.89 -8.70
CA ALA A 144 18.49 -21.35 -8.86
C ALA A 144 19.19 -21.95 -10.09
N GLY A 145 19.61 -21.08 -11.03
CA GLY A 145 20.20 -21.49 -12.31
C GLY A 145 19.22 -22.14 -13.30
N GLY A 146 17.95 -22.31 -12.93
CA GLY A 146 16.90 -22.88 -13.77
C GLY A 146 15.83 -21.87 -14.15
N PRO A 147 14.68 -22.35 -14.69
CA PRO A 147 13.55 -21.51 -15.07
C PRO A 147 13.09 -20.59 -13.94
N GLY A 148 12.78 -19.35 -14.29
CA GLY A 148 12.27 -18.38 -13.33
C GLY A 148 11.39 -17.31 -13.95
N LEU A 149 10.63 -16.64 -13.10
CA LEU A 149 9.83 -15.47 -13.40
C LEU A 149 10.46 -14.26 -12.71
N LEU A 150 10.70 -13.21 -13.48
CA LEU A 150 11.16 -11.92 -12.98
C LEU A 150 10.05 -10.89 -13.19
N MET A 151 9.80 -10.07 -12.18
CA MET A 151 9.00 -8.85 -12.27
C MET A 151 9.88 -7.68 -11.87
N THR A 152 9.80 -6.57 -12.60
CA THR A 152 10.57 -5.36 -12.29
C THR A 152 9.70 -4.11 -12.20
N GLY A 153 10.16 -3.15 -11.39
CA GLY A 153 9.57 -1.82 -11.28
C GLY A 153 8.12 -1.84 -10.78
N GLY A 154 7.78 -2.81 -9.94
CA GLY A 154 6.46 -2.92 -9.32
C GLY A 154 6.19 -1.72 -8.40
N LYS A 155 4.95 -1.24 -8.45
CA LYS A 155 4.44 -0.21 -7.55
C LYS A 155 2.98 -0.53 -7.23
N PHE A 156 2.59 -0.44 -5.97
CA PHE A 156 1.17 -0.58 -5.61
C PHE A 156 0.79 0.27 -4.42
N ALA A 157 -0.49 0.62 -4.36
CA ALA A 157 -1.15 1.20 -3.20
C ALA A 157 -2.47 0.48 -2.97
N LEU A 158 -2.60 -0.13 -1.80
CA LEU A 158 -3.80 -0.75 -1.28
C LEU A 158 -4.36 0.12 -0.15
N ALA A 159 -5.66 0.32 -0.16
CA ALA A 159 -6.42 0.92 0.93
C ALA A 159 -7.59 0.01 1.29
N MET A 160 -7.68 -0.33 2.56
CA MET A 160 -8.81 -1.02 3.16
C MET A 160 -9.43 -0.09 4.18
N MET A 161 -10.74 0.08 4.12
CA MET A 161 -11.48 1.07 4.90
C MET A 161 -12.70 0.42 5.52
N THR A 162 -13.01 0.78 6.76
CA THR A 162 -14.22 0.34 7.48
C THR A 162 -14.90 1.56 8.07
N ALA A 163 -16.21 1.71 7.89
CA ALA A 163 -16.94 2.84 8.47
C ALA A 163 -16.94 2.72 9.99
N ARG A 164 -16.74 3.85 10.69
CA ARG A 164 -16.75 3.87 12.16
C ARG A 164 -18.15 3.75 12.75
N SER A 165 -19.14 4.32 12.07
CA SER A 165 -20.55 4.28 12.51
C SER A 165 -21.21 2.92 12.23
N ASP A 166 -20.70 2.16 11.27
CA ASP A 166 -21.19 0.84 10.90
C ASP A 166 -20.05 -0.04 10.36
N VAL A 167 -19.51 -0.89 11.23
CA VAL A 167 -18.36 -1.76 10.90
C VAL A 167 -18.68 -2.84 9.85
N THR A 168 -19.94 -3.00 9.45
CA THR A 168 -20.31 -3.90 8.34
C THR A 168 -20.04 -3.28 6.97
N ARG A 169 -19.95 -1.94 6.89
CA ARG A 169 -19.61 -1.21 5.67
C ARG A 169 -18.10 -1.12 5.52
N THR A 170 -17.60 -1.68 4.42
CA THR A 170 -16.18 -1.75 4.12
C THR A 170 -15.91 -1.37 2.67
N TRP A 171 -14.71 -0.86 2.39
CA TRP A 171 -14.25 -0.57 1.04
C TRP A 171 -12.83 -1.07 0.84
N THR A 172 -12.53 -1.48 -0.39
CA THR A 172 -11.19 -1.90 -0.81
C THR A 172 -10.85 -1.21 -2.13
N SER A 173 -9.71 -0.54 -2.14
CA SER A 173 -9.19 0.17 -3.30
C SER A 173 -7.72 -0.21 -3.52
N LEU A 174 -7.37 -0.58 -4.74
CA LEU A 174 -6.03 -1.01 -5.13
C LEU A 174 -5.68 -0.40 -6.49
N GLN A 175 -4.53 0.27 -6.56
CA GLN A 175 -3.87 0.55 -7.84
C GLN A 175 -2.47 -0.01 -7.81
N ALA A 176 -2.15 -0.81 -8.83
CA ALA A 176 -0.84 -1.41 -8.99
C ALA A 176 -0.38 -1.33 -10.45
N SER A 177 0.93 -1.29 -10.62
CA SER A 177 1.60 -1.39 -11.92
C SER A 177 2.93 -2.11 -11.78
N ALA A 178 3.45 -2.60 -12.90
CA ALA A 178 4.81 -3.08 -13.03
C ALA A 178 5.37 -2.72 -14.39
N THR A 179 6.68 -2.43 -14.45
CA THR A 179 7.39 -2.11 -15.69
C THR A 179 7.35 -3.31 -16.63
N GLY A 180 7.62 -4.50 -16.10
CA GLY A 180 7.48 -5.72 -16.87
C GLY A 180 7.56 -6.98 -16.04
N VAL A 181 7.17 -8.06 -16.69
CA VAL A 181 7.34 -9.44 -16.21
C VAL A 181 8.03 -10.23 -17.31
N SER A 182 8.93 -11.15 -16.98
CA SER A 182 9.61 -11.99 -17.97
C SER A 182 9.87 -13.39 -17.44
N LEU A 183 9.69 -14.38 -18.31
CA LEU A 183 10.24 -15.72 -18.10
C LEU A 183 11.72 -15.69 -18.46
N VAL A 184 12.56 -16.26 -17.58
CA VAL A 184 14.01 -16.36 -17.74
C VAL A 184 14.45 -17.81 -17.67
N ASN A 185 15.59 -18.12 -18.30
CA ASN A 185 16.22 -19.44 -18.29
C ASN A 185 15.33 -20.58 -18.81
N VAL A 186 14.49 -20.30 -19.80
CA VAL A 186 13.73 -21.31 -20.55
C VAL A 186 14.11 -21.17 -22.02
N PRO A 187 15.03 -22.01 -22.54
CA PRO A 187 15.38 -21.99 -23.95
C PRO A 187 14.13 -22.12 -24.84
N ASP A 188 14.16 -21.46 -26.00
CA ASP A 188 13.12 -21.51 -27.03
C ASP A 188 11.71 -21.00 -26.63
N ILE A 189 11.54 -20.48 -25.41
CA ILE A 189 10.31 -19.86 -24.92
C ILE A 189 10.61 -18.47 -24.37
N GLU A 190 9.98 -17.47 -24.96
CA GLU A 190 9.98 -16.10 -24.47
C GLU A 190 8.58 -15.72 -24.01
N VAL A 191 8.46 -15.31 -22.74
CA VAL A 191 7.25 -14.69 -22.20
C VAL A 191 7.65 -13.32 -21.68
N ARG A 192 6.97 -12.27 -22.16
CA ARG A 192 7.16 -10.90 -21.67
C ARG A 192 5.82 -10.20 -21.45
N GLY A 193 5.66 -9.63 -20.27
CA GLY A 193 4.58 -8.72 -19.92
C GLY A 193 5.10 -7.28 -19.87
N SER A 194 4.33 -6.33 -20.40
CA SER A 194 4.61 -4.89 -20.26
C SER A 194 3.33 -4.10 -20.07
N ASN A 195 3.44 -2.84 -19.62
CA ASN A 195 2.29 -1.97 -19.31
C ASN A 195 1.28 -2.64 -18.37
N LEU A 196 1.78 -3.38 -17.38
CA LEU A 196 0.96 -4.14 -16.46
C LEU A 196 0.30 -3.18 -15.47
N SER A 197 -1.01 -3.28 -15.31
CA SER A 197 -1.79 -2.49 -14.37
C SER A 197 -2.92 -3.32 -13.78
N VAL A 198 -3.20 -3.09 -12.49
CA VAL A 198 -4.35 -3.62 -11.78
C VAL A 198 -5.05 -2.46 -11.08
N THR A 199 -6.38 -2.45 -11.17
CA THR A 199 -7.24 -1.43 -10.55
C THR A 199 -8.44 -2.11 -9.91
N VAL A 200 -8.61 -1.90 -8.61
CA VAL A 200 -9.76 -2.36 -7.84
C VAL A 200 -10.34 -1.17 -7.09
N ASN A 201 -11.64 -0.99 -7.16
CA ASN A 201 -12.37 -0.07 -6.32
C ASN A 201 -13.72 -0.69 -6.03
N ARG A 202 -13.94 -1.14 -4.80
CA ARG A 202 -15.10 -1.94 -4.43
C ARG A 202 -15.60 -1.56 -3.04
N ALA A 203 -16.91 -1.47 -2.92
CA ALA A 203 -17.57 -1.57 -1.64
C ALA A 203 -17.75 -3.06 -1.28
N GLY A 204 -17.72 -3.38 0.01
CA GLY A 204 -17.93 -4.72 0.55
C GLY A 204 -19.38 -5.18 0.40
N SER A 205 -20.32 -4.24 0.39
CA SER A 205 -21.73 -4.48 0.07
C SER A 205 -22.06 -3.98 -1.33
N ALA A 206 -22.84 -4.76 -2.08
CA ALA A 206 -23.35 -4.34 -3.39
C ALA A 206 -24.43 -3.26 -3.31
N ALA A 207 -24.98 -3.01 -2.13
CA ALA A 207 -25.92 -1.92 -1.88
C ALA A 207 -25.21 -0.58 -1.61
N ASP A 208 -23.89 -0.58 -1.49
CA ASP A 208 -23.11 0.60 -1.13
C ASP A 208 -22.31 1.12 -2.33
N SER A 209 -22.09 2.43 -2.35
CA SER A 209 -21.33 3.10 -3.40
C SER A 209 -19.83 2.93 -3.18
N VAL A 210 -19.06 2.90 -4.25
CA VAL A 210 -17.59 2.90 -4.16
C VAL A 210 -17.07 4.26 -3.69
N VAL A 211 -15.85 4.29 -3.15
CA VAL A 211 -15.17 5.56 -2.87
C VAL A 211 -14.87 6.30 -4.17
N ASP A 212 -15.09 7.60 -4.18
CA ASP A 212 -14.85 8.45 -5.34
C ASP A 212 -13.50 9.17 -5.23
N TYR A 213 -12.55 8.78 -6.07
CA TYR A 213 -11.22 9.36 -6.14
C TYR A 213 -11.05 10.35 -7.31
N ALA A 214 -12.15 10.85 -7.89
CA ALA A 214 -12.06 11.92 -8.87
C ALA A 214 -11.52 13.23 -8.23
N VAL A 215 -11.12 14.17 -9.09
CA VAL A 215 -10.63 15.49 -8.67
C VAL A 215 -11.66 16.17 -7.76
N ALA A 216 -11.19 16.78 -6.66
CA ALA A 216 -12.01 17.44 -5.64
C ALA A 216 -13.00 16.52 -4.87
N ARG A 217 -12.78 15.20 -4.92
CA ARG A 217 -13.51 14.20 -4.13
C ARG A 217 -12.61 13.66 -3.01
N THR A 218 -12.43 12.35 -2.91
CA THR A 218 -11.51 11.75 -1.93
C THR A 218 -10.07 11.83 -2.43
N VAL A 219 -9.21 12.58 -1.73
CA VAL A 219 -7.76 12.56 -1.99
C VAL A 219 -7.09 11.58 -1.05
N LEU A 220 -6.53 10.50 -1.61
CA LEU A 220 -5.79 9.51 -0.85
C LEU A 220 -4.41 9.26 -1.47
N ALA A 221 -3.40 9.91 -0.88
CA ALA A 221 -1.99 9.63 -1.14
C ALA A 221 -1.49 8.53 -0.19
N VAL A 222 -1.27 7.33 -0.72
CA VAL A 222 -0.76 6.18 0.03
C VAL A 222 0.77 6.22 0.04
N PRO A 223 1.43 6.20 1.22
CA PRO A 223 2.89 6.08 1.32
C PRO A 223 3.37 4.75 0.72
N LEU A 224 4.52 4.78 0.04
CA LEU A 224 5.09 3.61 -0.65
C LEU A 224 6.43 3.15 -0.06
N GLY A 225 6.78 3.66 1.12
CA GLY A 225 8.12 3.57 1.69
C GLY A 225 9.04 4.70 1.21
N GLY A 226 10.04 5.05 2.02
CA GLY A 226 10.83 6.27 1.84
C GLY A 226 9.93 7.53 1.83
N SER A 227 10.19 8.45 0.89
CA SER A 227 9.44 9.71 0.73
C SER A 227 8.38 9.67 -0.38
N GLN A 228 8.09 8.50 -0.96
CA GLN A 228 7.20 8.38 -2.12
C GLN A 228 5.75 8.11 -1.72
N THR A 229 4.82 8.60 -2.53
CA THR A 229 3.39 8.30 -2.42
C THR A 229 2.79 7.88 -3.77
N LEU A 230 1.63 7.22 -3.73
CA LEU A 230 0.74 7.02 -4.87
C LEU A 230 -0.64 7.56 -4.52
N THR A 231 -1.09 8.56 -5.26
CA THR A 231 -2.45 9.06 -5.16
C THR A 231 -3.37 8.16 -5.95
N LEU A 232 -4.43 7.67 -5.30
CA LEU A 232 -5.49 6.91 -5.98
C LEU A 232 -6.35 7.85 -6.84
N ASP A 233 -6.72 7.43 -8.06
CA ASP A 233 -7.39 8.27 -9.07
C ASP A 233 -8.64 7.63 -9.72
N MET A 234 -9.15 6.56 -9.12
CA MET A 234 -10.32 5.82 -9.60
C MET A 234 -11.62 6.61 -9.39
N ALA A 235 -12.06 7.35 -10.41
CA ALA A 235 -13.32 8.09 -10.37
C ALA A 235 -14.53 7.19 -10.03
N GLY A 236 -15.34 7.62 -9.05
CA GLY A 236 -16.52 6.88 -8.58
C GLY A 236 -17.59 6.67 -9.67
N SER A 237 -17.64 7.57 -10.65
CA SER A 237 -18.50 7.45 -11.85
C SER A 237 -18.18 6.22 -12.72
N SER A 238 -16.99 5.61 -12.56
CA SER A 238 -16.66 4.34 -13.20
C SER A 238 -17.31 3.12 -12.54
N GLY A 239 -17.99 3.32 -11.40
CA GLY A 239 -18.58 2.29 -10.56
C GLY A 239 -17.55 1.33 -9.98
N ALA A 240 -18.01 0.14 -9.58
CA ALA A 240 -17.12 -0.90 -9.08
C ALA A 240 -16.09 -1.34 -10.13
N LEU A 241 -14.81 -1.26 -9.76
CA LEU A 241 -13.69 -1.66 -10.59
C LEU A 241 -13.07 -2.98 -10.08
N LEU A 242 -12.84 -3.88 -11.01
CA LEU A 242 -11.87 -4.97 -10.92
C LEU A 242 -11.34 -5.14 -12.34
N ARG A 243 -10.16 -4.59 -12.59
CA ARG A 243 -9.51 -4.57 -13.89
C ARG A 243 -8.06 -4.97 -13.73
N ALA A 244 -7.60 -5.82 -14.62
CA ALA A 244 -6.19 -6.03 -14.90
C ALA A 244 -5.99 -5.78 -16.40
N SER A 245 -4.85 -5.21 -16.77
CA SER A 245 -4.48 -4.96 -18.15
C SER A 245 -2.97 -4.99 -18.35
N GLY A 246 -2.56 -5.28 -19.58
CA GLY A 246 -1.18 -5.22 -20.02
C GLY A 246 -1.02 -5.83 -21.40
N ASN A 247 0.20 -5.79 -21.90
CA ASN A 247 0.61 -6.43 -23.14
C ASN A 247 1.37 -7.71 -22.80
N LEU A 248 1.06 -8.79 -23.51
CA LEU A 248 1.74 -10.07 -23.36
C LEU A 248 2.31 -10.51 -24.70
N THR A 249 3.61 -10.77 -24.72
CA THR A 249 4.30 -11.44 -25.82
C THR A 249 4.60 -12.87 -25.40
N LEU A 250 4.23 -13.82 -26.27
CA LEU A 250 4.61 -15.22 -26.17
C LEU A 250 5.27 -15.63 -27.49
N ASN A 251 6.53 -16.03 -27.42
CA ASN A 251 7.22 -16.71 -28.51
C ASN A 251 7.63 -18.09 -28.03
N ALA A 252 7.33 -19.13 -28.79
CA ALA A 252 7.69 -20.49 -28.45
C ALA A 252 7.96 -21.29 -29.73
N PHE A 253 9.08 -22.01 -29.80
CA PHE A 253 9.36 -22.99 -30.88
C PHE A 253 9.21 -22.43 -32.32
N GLY A 254 9.63 -21.18 -32.55
CA GLY A 254 9.50 -20.53 -33.87
C GLY A 254 8.10 -19.99 -34.19
N TRP A 255 7.14 -20.13 -33.27
CA TRP A 255 5.83 -19.48 -33.33
C TRP A 255 5.82 -18.20 -32.49
N SER A 256 5.23 -17.12 -33.02
CA SER A 256 5.07 -15.84 -32.31
C SER A 256 3.61 -15.41 -32.23
N ARG A 257 3.18 -14.95 -31.05
CA ARG A 257 1.92 -14.22 -30.84
C ARG A 257 2.12 -13.09 -29.84
N SER A 258 1.79 -11.88 -30.29
CA SER A 258 1.60 -10.72 -29.43
C SER A 258 0.10 -10.55 -29.16
N ALA A 259 -0.31 -10.66 -27.90
CA ALA A 259 -1.68 -10.40 -27.48
C ALA A 259 -1.74 -8.98 -26.89
N ALA A 260 -2.51 -8.11 -27.55
CA ALA A 260 -2.81 -6.77 -27.04
C ALA A 260 -4.13 -6.80 -26.24
N VAL A 261 -4.04 -6.38 -24.98
CA VAL A 261 -5.15 -6.04 -24.08
C VAL A 261 -6.04 -7.21 -23.63
N LEU A 262 -5.64 -7.90 -22.55
CA LEU A 262 -6.62 -8.56 -21.67
C LEU A 262 -7.28 -7.49 -20.80
N ARG A 263 -8.56 -7.19 -21.05
CA ARG A 263 -9.41 -6.40 -20.15
C ARG A 263 -10.44 -7.33 -19.52
N SER A 264 -10.17 -7.85 -18.34
CA SER A 264 -11.25 -8.46 -17.56
C SER A 264 -11.99 -7.36 -16.80
N ARG A 265 -13.20 -6.98 -17.26
CA ARG A 265 -14.13 -6.15 -16.48
C ARG A 265 -15.21 -7.08 -15.93
N ARG A 266 -15.12 -7.46 -14.66
CA ARG A 266 -16.28 -8.05 -13.96
C ARG A 266 -17.06 -6.92 -13.29
N ALA A 267 -17.90 -6.23 -14.07
CA ALA A 267 -19.00 -5.46 -13.52
C ALA A 267 -20.07 -6.49 -13.11
N ARG A 268 -20.36 -6.64 -11.81
CA ARG A 268 -21.64 -7.24 -11.45
C ARG A 268 -22.67 -6.16 -11.71
N GLY A 269 -23.34 -6.26 -12.86
CA GLY A 269 -24.56 -5.51 -13.09
C GLY A 269 -25.61 -5.93 -12.06
N ARG A 270 -26.33 -4.95 -11.54
CA ARG A 270 -27.77 -5.10 -11.40
C ARG A 270 -28.40 -4.39 -12.58
#